data_AF-A0A958A4T2-F1
#
_entry.id   AF-A0A958A4T2-F1
#
_cell.length_a   1.000
_cell.length_b   1.000
_cell.length_c   1.000
_cell.angle_alpha   90.00
_cell.angle_beta   90.00
_cell.angle_gamma   90.00
#
_symmetry.space_group_name_H-M   'P 1'
#
loop_
_entity.id
_entity.type
_entity.pdbx_description
1 polymer ?
#
loop_
_entity_poly.entity_id
_entity_poly.type
_entity_poly.pdbx_seq_one_letter_code
_entity_poly.pdbx_strand_id
1 'polypeptide(L)'
;MARQTEVGIIYAAGVTQGVALVTFPATSTIFTSPQYYNLSNTAFGTMFLPQAVAAIAASFLGAELTNRLGIKRIFLTGLAANLLSMLLLFISQFVAGQWPVDYILLLLATLCLGTGFGLTVPALNTYVADFYPDQIDSKVLILNALLGLGTALAPVFSAIFVGLNIWWGLPLMVAVGLALLIFFSLSQPLTISVEESKPAGGAADRLVIPSVFWIFAALTLLYGICETMFGNWAIIYLNQDKGVSAQTAQLALTTFWGAVTVGRLLVAALSRVVPVRLIYLVLPFVIAIAFLTIAWLPSDRPWAGVLAYGLGGLGCSAFFPLSISFGQQR
;
A
#
# COMPACT_ATOMS: atom_id res chain seq x y z
N MET A 1 22.16 10.75 -19.06
CA MET A 1 21.03 11.60 -18.61
C MET A 1 19.70 10.87 -18.67
N ALA A 2 19.26 10.32 -19.82
CA ALA A 2 17.96 9.64 -19.94
C ALA A 2 17.68 8.57 -18.86
N ARG A 3 18.64 7.66 -18.61
CA ARG A 3 18.49 6.60 -17.58
C ARG A 3 18.38 7.13 -16.14
N GLN A 4 18.94 8.31 -15.83
CA GLN A 4 18.78 8.93 -14.50
C GLN A 4 17.37 9.51 -14.31
N THR A 5 16.80 10.11 -15.36
CA THR A 5 15.42 10.62 -15.35
C THR A 5 14.43 9.47 -15.18
N GLU A 6 14.62 8.36 -15.89
CA GLU A 6 13.79 7.16 -15.75
C GLU A 6 13.82 6.60 -14.33
N VAL A 7 15.02 6.44 -13.76
CA VAL A 7 15.20 6.01 -12.37
C VAL A 7 14.47 6.95 -11.40
N GLY A 8 14.59 8.27 -11.60
CA GLY A 8 13.90 9.27 -10.79
C GLY A 8 12.38 9.12 -10.86
N ILE A 9 11.82 8.91 -12.05
CA ILE A 9 10.38 8.67 -12.26
C ILE A 9 9.91 7.42 -11.50
N ILE A 10 10.64 6.31 -11.58
CA ILE A 10 10.29 5.05 -10.93
C ILE A 10 10.27 5.20 -9.41
N TYR A 11 11.30 5.83 -8.82
CA TYR A 11 11.32 6.05 -7.38
C TYR A 11 10.26 7.07 -6.92
N ALA A 12 10.03 8.14 -7.68
CA ALA A 12 8.97 9.11 -7.40
C ALA A 12 7.57 8.47 -7.48
N ALA A 13 7.35 7.58 -8.46
CA ALA A 13 6.13 6.80 -8.56
C ALA A 13 5.95 5.85 -7.37
N GLY A 14 7.02 5.27 -6.83
CA GLY A 14 6.98 4.50 -5.57
C GLY A 14 6.45 5.31 -4.39
N VAL A 15 6.99 6.52 -4.16
CA VAL A 15 6.53 7.42 -3.09
C VAL A 15 5.07 7.82 -3.32
N THR A 16 4.72 8.28 -4.52
CA THR A 16 3.36 8.73 -4.85
C THR A 16 2.35 7.61 -4.72
N GLN A 17 2.70 6.38 -5.12
CA GLN A 17 1.85 5.19 -4.93
C GLN A 17 1.59 4.90 -3.45
N GLY A 18 2.61 5.05 -2.61
CA GLY A 18 2.47 4.92 -1.16
C GLY A 18 1.50 5.94 -0.57
N VAL A 19 1.61 7.21 -0.97
CA VAL A 19 0.69 8.26 -0.53
C VAL A 19 -0.74 7.94 -1.00
N ALA A 20 -0.92 7.61 -2.29
CA ALA A 20 -2.22 7.29 -2.87
C ALA A 20 -2.93 6.12 -2.17
N LEU A 21 -2.19 5.07 -1.81
CA LEU A 21 -2.71 3.87 -1.17
C LEU A 21 -3.38 4.18 0.18
N VAL A 22 -2.79 5.09 0.96
CA VAL A 22 -3.23 5.40 2.33
C VAL A 22 -4.14 6.64 2.38
N THR A 23 -4.39 7.31 1.26
CA THR A 23 -5.33 8.45 1.19
C THR A 23 -6.70 8.12 1.80
N PHE A 24 -7.33 7.00 1.41
CA PHE A 24 -8.66 6.64 1.91
C PHE A 24 -8.70 6.33 3.43
N PRO A 25 -7.81 5.48 3.96
CA PRO A 25 -7.69 5.31 5.41
C PRO A 25 -7.41 6.62 6.15
N ALA A 26 -6.50 7.45 5.63
CA ALA A 26 -6.11 8.72 6.23
C ALA A 26 -7.26 9.74 6.27
N THR A 27 -8.25 9.65 5.37
CA THR A 27 -9.46 10.48 5.35
C THR A 27 -10.67 9.80 6.00
N SER A 28 -10.47 8.70 6.74
CA SER A 28 -11.56 7.94 7.39
C SER A 28 -12.50 8.80 8.25
N THR A 29 -11.99 9.79 8.99
CA THR A 29 -12.81 10.71 9.80
C THR A 29 -13.81 11.50 8.97
N ILE A 30 -13.47 11.84 7.72
CA ILE A 30 -14.38 12.52 6.79
C ILE A 30 -15.48 11.56 6.35
N PHE A 31 -15.11 10.32 5.99
CA PHE A 31 -16.09 9.33 5.53
C PHE A 31 -17.08 8.92 6.62
N THR A 32 -16.65 8.79 7.86
CA THR A 32 -17.52 8.42 8.98
C THR A 32 -18.25 9.60 9.62
N SER A 33 -17.91 10.84 9.25
CA SER A 33 -18.52 12.03 9.86
C SER A 33 -19.95 12.25 9.34
N PRO A 34 -20.93 12.51 10.22
CA PRO A 34 -22.29 12.89 9.83
C PRO A 34 -22.37 14.18 9.01
N GLN A 35 -21.33 15.02 9.06
CA GLN A 35 -21.27 16.27 8.31
C GLN A 35 -20.93 16.08 6.82
N TYR A 36 -20.41 14.90 6.45
CA TYR A 36 -20.01 14.58 5.09
C TYR A 36 -20.74 13.33 4.59
N TYR A 37 -20.08 12.16 4.63
CA TYR A 37 -20.61 10.93 4.01
C TYR A 37 -21.43 10.08 4.98
N ASN A 38 -21.29 10.29 6.29
CA ASN A 38 -22.01 9.56 7.34
C ASN A 38 -21.98 8.03 7.16
N LEU A 39 -20.85 7.49 6.69
CA LEU A 39 -20.73 6.05 6.47
C LEU A 39 -20.72 5.31 7.81
N SER A 40 -21.51 4.24 7.88
CA SER A 40 -21.34 3.26 8.96
C SER A 40 -19.96 2.59 8.88
N ASN A 41 -19.46 2.08 10.00
CA ASN A 41 -18.21 1.33 10.05
C ASN A 41 -18.20 0.15 9.05
N THR A 42 -19.34 -0.50 8.86
CA THR A 42 -19.50 -1.57 7.85
C THR A 42 -19.39 -1.05 6.43
N ALA A 43 -20.03 0.09 6.10
CA ALA A 43 -19.92 0.71 4.78
C ALA A 43 -18.48 1.16 4.50
N PHE A 44 -17.82 1.81 5.47
CA PHE A 44 -16.40 2.17 5.37
C PHE A 44 -15.51 0.94 5.17
N GLY A 45 -15.74 -0.16 5.89
CA GLY A 45 -14.94 -1.38 5.71
C GLY A 45 -15.15 -2.03 4.34
N THR A 46 -16.41 -2.12 3.90
CA THR A 46 -16.77 -2.80 2.64
C THR A 46 -16.32 -2.03 1.39
N MET A 47 -16.06 -0.73 1.49
CA MET A 47 -15.51 0.03 0.36
C MET A 47 -14.09 -0.40 -0.04
N PHE A 48 -13.36 -1.12 0.81
CA PHE A 48 -12.05 -1.67 0.47
C PHE A 48 -12.10 -3.03 -0.25
N LEU A 49 -13.28 -3.67 -0.31
CA LEU A 49 -13.43 -4.96 -1.01
C LEU A 49 -13.14 -4.84 -2.51
N PRO A 50 -13.71 -3.86 -3.26
CA PRO A 50 -13.36 -3.66 -4.66
C PRO A 50 -11.86 -3.38 -4.85
N GLN A 51 -11.24 -2.62 -3.96
CA GLN A 51 -9.80 -2.34 -4.00
C GLN A 51 -8.98 -3.63 -3.89
N ALA A 52 -9.28 -4.48 -2.91
CA ALA A 52 -8.55 -5.73 -2.71
C ALA A 52 -8.72 -6.68 -3.91
N VAL A 53 -9.96 -6.87 -4.37
CA VAL A 53 -10.26 -7.73 -5.54
C VAL A 53 -9.56 -7.22 -6.79
N ALA A 54 -9.65 -5.91 -7.06
CA ALA A 54 -9.03 -5.30 -8.22
C ALA A 54 -7.51 -5.37 -8.17
N ALA A 55 -6.88 -5.14 -7.01
CA ALA A 55 -5.44 -5.25 -6.83
C ALA A 55 -4.93 -6.67 -7.10
N ILE A 56 -5.63 -7.68 -6.58
CA ILE A 56 -5.31 -9.09 -6.82
C ILE A 56 -5.46 -9.42 -8.31
N ALA A 57 -6.61 -9.12 -8.90
CA ALA A 57 -6.87 -9.39 -10.31
C ALA A 57 -5.86 -8.69 -11.23
N ALA A 58 -5.57 -7.41 -10.98
CA ALA A 58 -4.59 -6.63 -11.73
C ALA A 58 -3.16 -7.19 -11.58
N SER A 59 -2.77 -7.62 -10.38
CA SER A 59 -1.43 -8.20 -10.15
C SER A 59 -1.26 -9.54 -10.88
N PHE A 60 -2.31 -10.38 -10.89
CA PHE A 60 -2.29 -11.66 -11.62
C PHE A 60 -2.25 -11.46 -13.13
N LEU A 61 -3.12 -10.59 -13.66
CA LEU A 61 -3.21 -10.32 -15.09
C LEU A 61 -2.02 -9.50 -15.59
N GLY A 62 -1.36 -8.73 -14.71
CA GLY A 62 -0.27 -7.83 -15.04
C GLY A 62 0.90 -8.50 -15.75
N ALA A 63 1.26 -9.72 -15.38
CA ALA A 63 2.34 -10.47 -16.04
C ALA A 63 2.01 -10.80 -17.50
N GLU A 64 0.80 -11.31 -17.77
CA GLU A 64 0.36 -11.64 -19.13
C GLU A 64 0.16 -10.37 -19.97
N LEU A 65 -0.46 -9.33 -19.39
CA LEU A 65 -0.63 -8.05 -20.07
C LEU A 65 0.71 -7.37 -20.37
N THR A 66 1.71 -7.51 -19.49
CA THR A 66 3.07 -6.98 -19.72
C THR A 66 3.70 -7.61 -20.95
N ASN A 67 3.57 -8.93 -21.13
CA ASN A 67 4.08 -9.64 -22.30
C ASN A 67 3.37 -9.25 -23.61
N ARG A 68 2.12 -8.77 -23.54
CA ARG A 68 1.34 -8.40 -24.73
C ARG A 68 1.43 -6.93 -25.09
N LEU A 69 1.47 -6.04 -24.09
CA LEU A 69 1.34 -4.60 -24.25
C LEU A 69 2.64 -3.85 -23.94
N GLY A 70 3.62 -4.51 -23.34
CA GLY A 70 4.86 -3.92 -22.86
C GLY A 70 4.69 -3.25 -21.49
N ILE A 71 5.75 -3.33 -20.68
CA ILE A 71 5.76 -2.86 -19.28
C ILE A 71 5.44 -1.36 -19.14
N LYS A 72 5.86 -0.51 -20.08
CA LYS A 72 5.54 0.93 -20.07
C LYS A 72 4.03 1.18 -20.11
N ARG A 73 3.29 0.47 -20.96
CA ARG A 73 1.83 0.66 -21.07
C ARG A 73 1.11 0.19 -19.81
N ILE A 74 1.60 -0.88 -19.18
CA ILE A 74 1.05 -1.38 -17.91
C ILE A 74 1.30 -0.39 -16.79
N PHE A 75 2.52 0.13 -16.70
CA PHE A 75 2.87 1.16 -15.74
C PHE A 75 2.01 2.43 -15.91
N LEU A 76 1.86 2.95 -17.14
CA LEU A 76 1.03 4.12 -17.42
C LEU A 76 -0.46 3.87 -17.14
N THR A 77 -0.98 2.68 -17.46
CA THR A 77 -2.36 2.29 -17.13
C THR A 77 -2.57 2.25 -15.62
N GLY A 78 -1.60 1.73 -14.86
CA GLY A 78 -1.62 1.75 -13.41
C GLY A 78 -1.63 3.16 -12.84
N LEU A 79 -0.75 4.05 -13.33
CA LEU A 79 -0.74 5.46 -12.94
C LEU A 79 -2.06 6.17 -13.29
N ALA A 80 -2.63 5.89 -14.46
CA ALA A 80 -3.91 6.46 -14.89
C ALA A 80 -5.08 5.97 -14.02
N ALA A 81 -5.08 4.70 -13.62
CA ALA A 81 -6.08 4.17 -12.69
C ALA A 81 -5.97 4.81 -11.30
N ASN A 82 -4.75 5.00 -10.78
CA ASN A 82 -4.54 5.76 -9.55
C ASN A 82 -5.00 7.22 -9.68
N LEU A 83 -4.73 7.86 -10.82
CA LEU A 83 -5.16 9.24 -11.08
C LEU A 83 -6.70 9.32 -11.09
N LEU A 84 -7.35 8.40 -11.79
CA LEU A 84 -8.81 8.30 -11.82
C LEU A 84 -9.38 8.10 -10.43
N SER A 85 -8.75 7.25 -9.60
CA SER A 85 -9.14 7.07 -8.19
C SER A 85 -9.12 8.39 -7.41
N MET A 86 -8.00 9.14 -7.49
CA MET A 86 -7.86 10.41 -6.77
C MET A 86 -8.82 11.48 -7.29
N LEU A 87 -9.09 11.51 -8.60
CA LEU A 87 -10.08 12.41 -9.20
C LEU A 87 -11.51 12.06 -8.77
N LEU A 88 -11.88 10.78 -8.76
CA LEU A 88 -13.19 10.33 -8.27
C LEU A 88 -13.36 10.67 -6.79
N LEU A 89 -12.33 10.47 -5.96
CA LEU A 89 -12.36 10.87 -4.56
C LEU A 89 -12.50 12.40 -4.41
N PHE A 90 -11.74 13.19 -5.18
CA PHE A 90 -11.87 14.64 -5.18
C PHE A 90 -13.28 15.10 -5.61
N ILE A 91 -13.85 14.52 -6.67
CA ILE A 91 -15.18 14.88 -7.18
C ILE A 91 -16.28 14.45 -6.20
N SER A 92 -16.09 13.36 -5.46
CA SER A 92 -17.10 12.83 -4.54
C SER A 92 -17.53 13.83 -3.46
N GLN A 93 -16.70 14.85 -3.17
CA GLN A 93 -17.06 15.92 -2.23
C GLN A 93 -18.34 16.68 -2.64
N PHE A 94 -18.62 16.81 -3.95
CA PHE A 94 -19.75 17.57 -4.47
C PHE A 94 -21.08 16.83 -4.32
N VAL A 95 -21.03 15.53 -4.05
CA VAL A 95 -22.20 14.68 -3.83
C VAL A 95 -22.20 14.06 -2.43
N ALA A 96 -21.30 14.48 -1.54
CA ALA A 96 -21.21 13.94 -0.18
C ALA A 96 -22.56 14.09 0.55
N GLY A 97 -23.03 12.99 1.16
CA GLY A 97 -24.31 12.93 1.85
C GLY A 97 -25.49 12.58 0.93
N GLN A 98 -25.28 12.42 -0.38
CA GLN A 98 -26.30 12.03 -1.35
C GLN A 98 -26.26 10.51 -1.59
N TRP A 99 -26.74 9.74 -0.61
CA TRP A 99 -26.85 8.29 -0.74
C TRP A 99 -27.81 7.89 -1.89
N PRO A 100 -27.46 6.91 -2.76
CA PRO A 100 -26.26 6.06 -2.75
C PRO A 100 -25.11 6.54 -3.66
N VAL A 101 -25.23 7.73 -4.27
CA VAL A 101 -24.31 8.20 -5.33
C VAL A 101 -22.91 8.41 -4.79
N ASP A 102 -22.78 9.01 -3.60
CA ASP A 102 -21.51 9.21 -2.92
C ASP A 102 -20.78 7.89 -2.66
N TYR A 103 -21.48 6.89 -2.13
CA TYR A 103 -20.91 5.60 -1.83
C TYR A 103 -20.49 4.83 -3.09
N ILE A 104 -21.29 4.89 -4.17
CA ILE A 104 -20.93 4.29 -5.46
C ILE A 104 -19.64 4.93 -6.01
N LEU A 105 -19.50 6.26 -5.91
CA LEU A 105 -18.25 6.92 -6.31
C LEU A 105 -17.06 6.46 -5.48
N LEU A 106 -17.21 6.26 -4.18
CA LEU A 106 -16.15 5.73 -3.32
C LEU A 106 -15.78 4.28 -3.69
N LEU A 107 -16.77 3.44 -4.04
CA LEU A 107 -16.52 2.07 -4.52
C LEU A 107 -15.76 2.05 -5.85
N LEU A 108 -16.12 2.95 -6.78
CA LEU A 108 -15.39 3.09 -8.05
C LEU A 108 -13.98 3.64 -7.82
N ALA A 109 -13.84 4.62 -6.94
CA ALA A 109 -12.54 5.22 -6.64
C ALA A 109 -11.58 4.20 -6.00
N THR A 110 -12.06 3.39 -5.05
CA THR A 110 -11.28 2.32 -4.41
C THR A 110 -10.98 1.16 -5.36
N LEU A 111 -11.91 0.80 -6.25
CA LEU A 111 -11.65 -0.16 -7.34
C LEU A 111 -10.52 0.33 -8.26
N CYS A 112 -10.57 1.59 -8.68
CA CYS A 112 -9.50 2.21 -9.49
C CYS A 112 -8.16 2.25 -8.74
N LEU A 113 -8.18 2.52 -7.43
CA LEU A 113 -6.97 2.47 -6.59
C LEU A 113 -6.38 1.06 -6.56
N GLY A 114 -7.22 0.04 -6.41
CA GLY A 114 -6.81 -1.36 -6.41
C GLY A 114 -6.15 -1.75 -7.73
N THR A 115 -6.81 -1.46 -8.85
CA THR A 115 -6.24 -1.67 -10.20
C THR A 115 -4.92 -0.93 -10.37
N GLY A 116 -4.85 0.34 -9.96
CA GLY A 116 -3.65 1.16 -10.02
C GLY A 116 -2.48 0.54 -9.24
N PHE A 117 -2.72 0.18 -7.98
CA PHE A 117 -1.74 -0.48 -7.12
C PHE A 117 -1.24 -1.81 -7.72
N GLY A 118 -2.17 -2.67 -8.17
CA GLY A 118 -1.86 -4.00 -8.69
C GLY A 118 -1.09 -3.99 -10.02
N LEU A 119 -1.20 -2.93 -10.83
CA LEU A 119 -0.40 -2.77 -12.04
C LEU A 119 0.92 -2.03 -11.79
N THR A 120 0.89 -0.97 -10.98
CA THR A 120 2.04 -0.09 -10.77
C THR A 120 3.11 -0.77 -9.93
N VAL A 121 2.79 -1.40 -8.80
CA VAL A 121 3.81 -1.94 -7.88
C VAL A 121 4.64 -3.07 -8.53
N PRO A 122 4.06 -4.08 -9.20
CA PRO A 122 4.85 -5.07 -9.91
C PRO A 122 5.73 -4.44 -11.01
N ALA A 123 5.20 -3.49 -11.79
CA ALA A 123 5.97 -2.81 -12.82
C ALA A 123 7.18 -2.05 -12.22
N LEU A 124 7.00 -1.34 -11.10
CA LEU A 124 8.09 -0.65 -10.40
C LEU A 124 9.20 -1.62 -9.98
N ASN A 125 8.83 -2.78 -9.42
CA ASN A 125 9.80 -3.80 -9.02
C ASN A 125 10.58 -4.35 -10.23
N THR A 126 9.89 -4.61 -11.34
CA THR A 126 10.55 -5.08 -12.58
C THR A 126 11.50 -4.03 -13.16
N TYR A 127 11.12 -2.74 -13.19
CA TYR A 127 12.04 -1.68 -13.62
C TYR A 127 13.26 -1.57 -12.72
N VAL A 128 13.09 -1.64 -11.41
CA VAL A 128 14.21 -1.56 -10.47
C VAL A 128 15.16 -2.75 -10.64
N ALA A 129 14.62 -3.96 -10.84
CA ALA A 129 15.42 -5.15 -11.11
C ALA A 129 16.23 -5.01 -12.42
N ASP A 130 15.64 -4.51 -13.50
CA ASP A 130 16.32 -4.30 -14.78
C ASP A 130 17.35 -3.14 -14.72
N PHE A 131 17.03 -2.07 -14.01
CA PHE A 131 17.93 -0.93 -13.87
C PHE A 131 19.18 -1.25 -13.06
N TYR A 132 19.09 -2.22 -12.14
CA TYR A 132 20.16 -2.61 -11.22
C TYR A 132 20.31 -4.14 -11.11
N PRO A 133 20.74 -4.84 -12.19
CA PRO A 133 20.80 -6.31 -12.21
C PRO A 133 21.76 -6.89 -11.17
N ASP A 134 22.82 -6.17 -10.81
CA ASP A 134 23.81 -6.62 -9.81
C ASP A 134 23.38 -6.33 -8.35
N GLN A 135 22.29 -5.58 -8.13
CA GLN A 135 21.90 -5.07 -6.80
C GLN A 135 20.37 -5.12 -6.57
N ILE A 136 19.69 -6.09 -7.19
CA ILE A 136 18.22 -6.19 -7.20
C ILE A 136 17.63 -6.10 -5.79
N ASP A 137 18.06 -6.96 -4.87
CA ASP A 137 17.52 -7.02 -3.50
C ASP A 137 17.62 -5.69 -2.76
N SER A 138 18.79 -5.05 -2.84
CA SER A 138 19.06 -3.77 -2.18
C SER A 138 18.21 -2.63 -2.77
N LYS A 139 18.08 -2.58 -4.10
CA LYS A 139 17.35 -1.50 -4.78
C LYS A 139 15.84 -1.67 -4.68
N VAL A 140 15.35 -2.91 -4.73
CA VAL A 140 13.95 -3.24 -4.42
C VAL A 140 13.62 -2.90 -2.98
N LEU A 141 14.53 -3.12 -2.03
CA LEU A 141 14.36 -2.68 -0.65
C LEU A 141 14.24 -1.15 -0.54
N ILE A 142 15.08 -0.39 -1.25
CA ILE A 142 14.98 1.09 -1.29
C ILE A 142 13.64 1.53 -1.89
N LEU A 143 13.20 0.92 -2.99
CA LEU A 143 11.90 1.20 -3.59
C LEU A 143 10.77 0.97 -2.59
N ASN A 144 10.79 -0.19 -1.91
CA ASN A 144 9.80 -0.54 -0.90
C ASN A 144 9.85 0.37 0.33
N ALA A 145 11.03 0.89 0.68
CA ALA A 145 11.18 1.89 1.73
C ALA A 145 10.61 3.25 1.31
N LEU A 146 10.76 3.65 0.06
CA LEU A 146 10.17 4.88 -0.49
C LEU A 146 8.65 4.79 -0.61
N LEU A 147 8.12 3.62 -1.01
CA LEU A 147 6.69 3.33 -0.96
C LEU A 147 6.18 3.46 0.49
N GLY A 148 6.87 2.85 1.45
CA GLY A 148 6.53 2.93 2.87
C GLY A 148 6.67 4.35 3.46
N LEU A 149 7.60 5.16 2.96
CA LEU A 149 7.67 6.59 3.28
C LEU A 149 6.42 7.32 2.79
N GLY A 150 5.97 7.03 1.56
CA GLY A 150 4.73 7.58 1.02
C GLY A 150 3.51 7.23 1.89
N THR A 151 3.38 5.97 2.32
CA THR A 151 2.27 5.53 3.19
C THR A 151 2.31 6.22 4.56
N ALA A 152 3.49 6.50 5.11
CA ALA A 152 3.64 7.25 6.37
C ALA A 152 3.35 8.76 6.23
N LEU A 153 3.60 9.34 5.05
CA LEU A 153 3.33 10.75 4.75
C LEU A 153 1.85 11.05 4.51
N ALA A 154 1.07 10.10 3.98
CA ALA A 154 -0.36 10.32 3.71
C ALA A 154 -1.18 10.78 4.94
N PRO A 155 -1.09 10.15 6.12
CA PRO A 155 -1.77 10.62 7.33
C PRO A 155 -1.31 12.01 7.79
N VAL A 156 -0.03 12.34 7.60
CA VAL A 156 0.51 13.69 7.91
C VAL A 156 -0.13 14.73 7.02
N PHE A 157 -0.14 14.50 5.69
CA PHE A 157 -0.79 15.41 4.75
C PHE A 157 -2.30 15.48 5.00
N SER A 158 -2.96 14.36 5.29
CA SER A 158 -4.38 14.34 5.65
C SER A 158 -4.66 15.21 6.87
N ALA A 159 -3.87 15.08 7.94
CA ALA A 159 -4.02 15.90 9.14
C ALA A 159 -3.90 17.40 8.84
N ILE A 160 -2.96 17.80 7.96
CA ILE A 160 -2.79 19.19 7.53
C ILE A 160 -4.02 19.68 6.76
N PHE A 161 -4.43 18.95 5.71
CA PHE A 161 -5.55 19.35 4.86
C PHE A 161 -6.89 19.35 5.59
N VAL A 162 -7.13 18.36 6.45
CA VAL A 162 -8.32 18.33 7.34
C VAL A 162 -8.28 19.48 8.33
N GLY A 163 -7.13 19.78 8.94
CA GLY A 163 -6.96 20.91 9.85
C GLY A 163 -7.20 22.28 9.20
N LEU A 164 -6.98 22.39 7.88
CA LEU A 164 -7.28 23.57 7.07
C LEU A 164 -8.72 23.59 6.53
N ASN A 165 -9.58 22.63 6.91
CA ASN A 165 -10.94 22.44 6.38
C ASN A 165 -11.00 22.20 4.85
N ILE A 166 -9.90 21.75 4.24
CA ILE A 166 -9.79 21.44 2.80
C ILE A 166 -9.33 20.00 2.63
N TRP A 167 -10.06 19.05 3.22
CA TRP A 167 -9.69 17.62 3.23
C TRP A 167 -9.44 17.05 1.81
N TRP A 168 -10.14 17.57 0.81
CA TRP A 168 -9.98 17.23 -0.61
C TRP A 168 -8.64 17.68 -1.21
N GLY A 169 -7.86 18.50 -0.49
CA GLY A 169 -6.52 18.91 -0.89
C GLY A 169 -5.54 17.75 -0.96
N LEU A 170 -5.70 16.71 -0.13
CA LEU A 170 -4.89 15.49 -0.20
C LEU A 170 -5.09 14.75 -1.54
N PRO A 171 -6.32 14.30 -1.91
CA PRO A 171 -6.51 13.63 -3.18
C PRO A 171 -6.14 14.51 -4.38
N LEU A 172 -6.38 15.82 -4.32
CA LEU A 172 -5.96 16.74 -5.39
C LEU A 172 -4.43 16.82 -5.54
N MET A 173 -3.69 16.93 -4.43
CA MET A 173 -2.23 16.94 -4.42
C MET A 173 -1.66 15.66 -5.05
N VAL A 174 -2.21 14.50 -4.66
CA VAL A 174 -1.80 13.20 -5.22
C VAL A 174 -2.16 13.11 -6.70
N ALA A 175 -3.34 13.58 -7.11
CA ALA A 175 -3.75 13.62 -8.52
C ALA A 175 -2.80 14.48 -9.37
N VAL A 176 -2.39 15.65 -8.88
CA VAL A 176 -1.40 16.50 -9.57
C VAL A 176 -0.06 15.79 -9.68
N GLY A 177 0.42 15.14 -8.61
CA GLY A 177 1.65 14.34 -8.63
C GLY A 177 1.59 13.20 -9.64
N LEU A 178 0.49 12.47 -9.70
CA LEU A 178 0.26 11.39 -10.66
C LEU A 178 0.18 11.91 -12.11
N ALA A 179 -0.49 13.03 -12.36
CA ALA A 179 -0.59 13.65 -13.67
C ALA A 179 0.79 14.09 -14.19
N LEU A 180 1.61 14.70 -13.32
CA LEU A 180 2.99 15.05 -13.63
C LEU A 180 3.82 13.79 -13.92
N LEU A 181 3.71 12.74 -13.11
CA LEU A 181 4.39 11.47 -13.35
C LEU A 181 4.01 10.85 -14.69
N ILE A 182 2.72 10.85 -15.05
CA ILE A 182 2.26 10.38 -16.36
C ILE A 182 2.88 11.22 -17.48
N PHE A 183 2.83 12.55 -17.37
CA PHE A 183 3.39 13.47 -18.36
C PHE A 183 4.89 13.22 -18.58
N PHE A 184 5.68 13.14 -17.50
CA PHE A 184 7.11 12.85 -17.61
C PHE A 184 7.39 11.43 -18.09
N SER A 185 6.60 10.44 -17.68
CA SER A 185 6.74 9.04 -18.13
C SER A 185 6.43 8.86 -19.61
N LEU A 186 5.51 9.65 -20.17
CA LEU A 186 5.23 9.65 -21.61
C LEU A 186 6.47 10.11 -22.41
N SER A 187 7.21 11.09 -21.88
CA SER A 187 8.43 11.63 -22.50
C SER A 187 9.65 10.73 -22.45
N GLN A 188 9.65 9.68 -21.60
CA GLN A 188 10.79 8.78 -21.44
C GLN A 188 10.54 7.41 -22.10
N PRO A 189 11.55 6.74 -22.68
CA PRO A 189 11.36 5.45 -23.32
C PRO A 189 10.93 4.36 -22.34
N LEU A 190 11.42 4.38 -21.08
CA LEU A 190 11.11 3.39 -20.03
C LEU A 190 11.22 1.96 -20.58
N THR A 191 12.35 1.68 -21.22
CA THR A 191 12.66 0.38 -21.81
C THR A 191 13.41 -0.48 -20.80
N ILE A 192 13.05 -1.75 -20.73
CA ILE A 192 13.83 -2.76 -20.02
C ILE A 192 14.85 -3.39 -20.99
N SER A 193 16.04 -3.69 -20.49
CA SER A 193 17.20 -4.16 -21.27
C SER A 193 17.11 -5.65 -21.57
N VAL A 194 16.41 -6.41 -20.74
CA VAL A 194 16.12 -7.82 -20.99
C VAL A 194 15.02 -7.91 -22.05
N GLU A 195 15.45 -8.22 -23.27
CA GLU A 195 14.60 -8.79 -24.31
C GLU A 195 13.74 -9.88 -23.66
N GLU A 196 12.42 -9.79 -23.77
CA GLU A 196 11.47 -10.78 -23.23
C GLU A 196 12.04 -12.17 -23.42
N SER A 197 12.59 -12.75 -22.35
CA SER A 197 12.75 -14.19 -22.29
C SER A 197 11.32 -14.69 -22.34
N LYS A 198 10.84 -14.97 -23.55
CA LYS A 198 9.68 -15.83 -23.77
C LYS A 198 9.84 -16.94 -22.73
N PRO A 199 8.83 -17.23 -21.91
CA PRO A 199 8.77 -18.56 -21.34
C PRO A 199 8.90 -19.46 -22.57
N ALA A 200 9.99 -20.23 -22.64
CA ALA A 200 10.16 -21.18 -23.73
C ALA A 200 8.84 -21.96 -23.79
N GLY A 201 8.13 -21.86 -24.91
CA GLY A 201 6.89 -22.59 -25.10
C GLY A 201 7.21 -24.06 -24.93
N GLY A 202 6.80 -24.61 -23.80
CA GLY A 202 7.08 -25.98 -23.41
C GLY A 202 5.95 -26.47 -22.53
N ALA A 203 4.80 -26.72 -23.15
CA ALA A 203 3.59 -27.30 -22.56
C ALA A 203 3.01 -26.56 -21.35
N ALA A 204 1.71 -26.66 -21.17
CA ALA A 204 1.11 -26.50 -19.86
C ALA A 204 1.58 -27.71 -19.01
N ASP A 205 2.83 -27.69 -18.57
CA ASP A 205 3.21 -28.46 -17.39
C ASP A 205 2.29 -27.91 -16.31
N ARG A 206 1.33 -28.73 -15.88
CA ARG A 206 0.45 -28.39 -14.77
C ARG A 206 1.39 -27.96 -13.66
N LEU A 207 1.38 -26.68 -13.31
CA LEU A 207 2.03 -26.17 -12.11
C LEU A 207 1.45 -26.99 -10.96
N VAL A 208 2.18 -28.03 -10.54
CA VAL A 208 1.82 -28.81 -9.37
C VAL A 208 2.19 -27.93 -8.20
N ILE A 209 1.24 -27.12 -7.76
CA ILE A 209 1.39 -26.24 -6.62
C ILE A 209 1.60 -27.13 -5.38
N PRO A 210 2.77 -27.10 -4.72
CA PRO A 210 3.03 -27.93 -3.55
C PRO A 210 2.01 -27.63 -2.46
N SER A 211 1.62 -28.64 -1.66
CA SER A 211 0.66 -28.42 -0.55
C SER A 211 1.16 -27.38 0.47
N VAL A 212 2.49 -27.25 0.63
CA VAL A 212 3.14 -26.25 1.49
C VAL A 212 2.91 -24.82 1.00
N PHE A 213 2.74 -24.59 -0.31
CA PHE A 213 2.42 -23.27 -0.85
C PHE A 213 1.12 -22.73 -0.25
N TRP A 214 0.10 -23.57 -0.10
CA TRP A 214 -1.19 -23.16 0.45
C TRP A 214 -1.09 -22.70 1.91
N ILE A 215 -0.14 -23.24 2.68
CA ILE A 215 0.15 -22.79 4.05
C ILE A 215 0.73 -21.37 4.01
N PHE A 216 1.73 -21.12 3.18
CA PHE A 216 2.31 -19.77 3.05
C PHE A 216 1.33 -18.76 2.46
N ALA A 217 0.47 -19.18 1.52
CA ALA A 217 -0.59 -18.36 0.98
C ALA A 217 -1.62 -17.98 2.06
N ALA A 218 -2.05 -18.95 2.89
CA ALA A 218 -2.95 -18.70 4.01
C ALA A 218 -2.33 -17.77 5.07
N LEU A 219 -1.06 -17.99 5.43
CA LEU A 219 -0.32 -17.11 6.35
C LEU A 219 -0.17 -15.70 5.80
N THR A 220 0.12 -15.57 4.51
CA THR A 220 0.23 -14.28 3.81
C THR A 220 -1.11 -13.55 3.77
N LEU A 221 -2.21 -14.28 3.53
CA LEU A 221 -3.56 -13.74 3.59
C LEU A 221 -3.91 -13.24 5.00
N LEU A 222 -3.64 -14.05 6.02
CA LEU A 222 -3.88 -13.67 7.42
C LEU A 222 -3.07 -12.43 7.81
N TYR A 223 -1.79 -12.38 7.41
CA TYR A 223 -0.96 -11.20 7.55
C TYR A 223 -1.58 -9.97 6.86
N GLY A 224 -2.06 -10.11 5.63
CA GLY A 224 -2.67 -9.01 4.89
C GLY A 224 -3.92 -8.47 5.59
N ILE A 225 -4.71 -9.35 6.19
CA ILE A 225 -5.84 -8.95 7.05
C ILE A 225 -5.32 -8.15 8.26
N CYS A 226 -4.32 -8.65 8.98
CA CYS A 226 -3.74 -7.96 10.13
C CYS A 226 -3.19 -6.58 9.78
N GLU A 227 -2.36 -6.47 8.74
CA GLU A 227 -1.78 -5.20 8.27
C GLU A 227 -2.89 -4.21 7.87
N THR A 228 -3.92 -4.69 7.17
CA THR A 228 -5.07 -3.86 6.77
C THR A 228 -5.90 -3.41 7.97
N MET A 229 -6.03 -4.23 9.02
CA MET A 229 -6.69 -3.82 10.26
C MET A 229 -5.96 -2.67 10.93
N PHE A 230 -4.62 -2.74 11.04
CA PHE A 230 -3.85 -1.60 11.54
C PHE A 230 -4.00 -0.38 10.62
N GLY A 231 -3.86 -0.55 9.30
CA GLY A 231 -3.88 0.56 8.35
C GLY A 231 -5.23 1.28 8.23
N ASN A 232 -6.32 0.53 8.11
CA ASN A 232 -7.64 1.11 7.78
C ASN A 232 -8.43 1.54 9.01
N TRP A 233 -8.26 0.85 10.14
CA TRP A 233 -9.08 1.07 11.33
C TRP A 233 -8.39 1.90 12.41
N ALA A 234 -7.10 2.24 12.25
CA ALA A 234 -6.34 3.03 13.24
C ALA A 234 -7.09 4.25 13.74
N ILE A 235 -7.52 5.09 12.79
CA ILE A 235 -8.09 6.38 13.12
C ILE A 235 -9.49 6.23 13.72
N ILE A 236 -10.32 5.38 13.11
CA ILE A 236 -11.68 5.10 13.59
C ILE A 236 -11.64 4.54 15.01
N TYR A 237 -10.84 3.50 15.25
CA TYR A 237 -10.78 2.84 16.55
C TYR A 237 -10.24 3.77 17.64
N LEU A 238 -9.14 4.47 17.38
CA LEU A 238 -8.56 5.38 18.37
C LEU A 238 -9.48 6.59 18.63
N ASN A 239 -10.10 7.16 17.59
CA ASN A 239 -10.90 8.36 17.75
C ASN A 239 -12.31 8.09 18.30
N GLN A 240 -13.02 7.11 17.74
CA GLN A 240 -14.42 6.81 18.11
C GLN A 240 -14.51 5.93 19.36
N ASP A 241 -13.71 4.87 19.46
CA ASP A 241 -13.85 3.90 20.55
C ASP A 241 -12.99 4.26 21.77
N LYS A 242 -11.80 4.84 21.54
CA LYS A 242 -10.87 5.21 22.63
C LYS A 242 -10.91 6.70 23.00
N GLY A 243 -11.65 7.53 22.26
CA GLY A 243 -11.79 8.97 22.53
C GLY A 243 -10.50 9.77 22.32
N VAL A 244 -9.52 9.22 21.60
CA VAL A 244 -8.23 9.86 21.32
C VAL A 244 -8.42 10.95 20.26
N SER A 245 -7.70 12.07 20.38
CA SER A 245 -7.80 13.15 19.40
C SER A 245 -7.44 12.69 17.98
N ALA A 246 -8.09 13.27 16.97
CA ALA A 246 -7.83 12.94 15.56
C ALA A 246 -6.35 13.14 15.19
N GLN A 247 -5.68 14.15 15.75
CA GLN A 247 -4.25 14.40 15.53
C GLN A 247 -3.38 13.24 16.05
N THR A 248 -3.67 12.73 17.24
CA THR A 248 -2.91 11.60 17.81
C THR A 248 -3.21 10.31 17.03
N ALA A 249 -4.46 10.12 16.59
CA ALA A 249 -4.84 8.97 15.78
C ALA A 249 -4.14 8.95 14.41
N GLN A 250 -3.98 10.12 13.76
CA GLN A 250 -3.17 10.27 12.55
C GLN A 250 -1.69 9.97 12.83
N LEU A 251 -1.17 10.44 13.97
CA LEU A 251 0.21 10.14 14.38
C LEU A 251 0.43 8.64 14.61
N ALA A 252 -0.54 7.93 15.19
CA ALA A 252 -0.48 6.46 15.34
C ALA A 252 -0.42 5.76 13.97
N LEU A 253 -1.24 6.19 13.00
CA LEU A 253 -1.21 5.64 11.64
C LEU A 253 0.12 5.94 10.90
N THR A 254 0.64 7.17 11.02
CA THR A 254 1.98 7.51 10.52
C THR A 254 3.06 6.66 11.17
N THR A 255 2.97 6.46 12.49
CA THR A 255 3.95 5.66 13.25
C THR A 255 3.90 4.19 12.82
N PHE A 256 2.71 3.64 12.57
CA PHE A 256 2.55 2.29 12.02
C PHE A 256 3.29 2.13 10.68
N TRP A 257 2.98 2.95 9.68
CA TRP A 257 3.62 2.86 8.35
C TRP A 257 5.11 3.20 8.37
N GLY A 258 5.50 4.18 9.20
CA GLY A 258 6.90 4.50 9.45
C GLY A 258 7.65 3.31 10.06
N ALA A 259 7.04 2.62 11.02
CA ALA A 259 7.60 1.43 11.65
C ALA A 259 7.65 0.22 10.71
N VAL A 260 6.69 0.04 9.79
CA VAL A 260 6.79 -0.97 8.71
C VAL A 260 8.06 -0.71 7.89
N THR A 261 8.30 0.55 7.52
CA THR A 261 9.46 0.96 6.71
C THR A 261 10.78 0.76 7.46
N VAL A 262 10.89 1.32 8.66
CA VAL A 262 12.08 1.19 9.50
C VAL A 262 12.33 -0.27 9.87
N GLY A 263 11.28 -1.02 10.16
CA GLY A 263 11.35 -2.45 10.47
C GLY A 263 11.96 -3.27 9.35
N ARG A 264 11.69 -2.94 8.07
CA ARG A 264 12.33 -3.62 6.92
C ARG A 264 13.84 -3.45 6.92
N LEU A 265 14.30 -2.22 7.19
CA LEU A 265 15.73 -1.92 7.28
C LEU A 265 16.38 -2.61 8.49
N LEU A 266 15.68 -2.62 9.63
CA LEU A 266 16.13 -3.33 10.84
C LEU A 266 16.23 -4.83 10.60
N VAL A 267 15.25 -5.45 9.95
CA VAL A 267 15.29 -6.88 9.62
C VAL A 267 16.42 -7.19 8.65
N ALA A 268 16.66 -6.34 7.65
CA ALA A 268 17.78 -6.50 6.72
C ALA A 268 19.17 -6.35 7.39
N ALA A 269 19.28 -5.55 8.45
CA ALA A 269 20.49 -5.46 9.25
C ALA A 269 20.62 -6.66 10.21
N LEU A 270 19.53 -7.03 10.88
CA LEU A 270 19.49 -8.10 11.88
C LEU A 270 19.72 -9.48 11.26
N SER A 271 19.31 -9.70 10.02
CA SER A 271 19.53 -10.95 9.28
C SER A 271 21.01 -11.28 9.06
N ARG A 272 21.92 -10.33 9.26
CA ARG A 272 23.38 -10.55 9.22
C ARG A 272 23.90 -11.30 10.46
N VAL A 273 23.18 -11.25 11.57
CA VAL A 273 23.60 -11.79 12.87
C VAL A 273 22.60 -12.75 13.49
N VAL A 274 21.32 -12.69 13.09
CA VAL A 274 20.25 -13.58 13.53
C VAL A 274 19.74 -14.42 12.36
N PRO A 275 19.47 -15.72 12.56
CA PRO A 275 18.85 -16.55 11.53
C PRO A 275 17.50 -15.98 11.08
N VAL A 276 17.34 -15.78 9.76
CA VAL A 276 16.11 -15.23 9.15
C VAL A 276 14.85 -16.01 9.56
N ARG A 277 14.99 -17.33 9.75
CA ARG A 277 13.90 -18.19 10.24
C ARG A 277 13.40 -17.79 11.63
N LEU A 278 14.31 -17.39 12.54
CA LEU A 278 13.91 -16.94 13.88
C LEU A 278 13.15 -15.63 13.79
N ILE A 279 13.62 -14.68 12.98
CA ILE A 279 12.94 -13.41 12.74
C ILE A 279 11.52 -13.68 12.23
N TYR A 280 11.38 -14.53 11.22
CA TYR A 280 10.08 -14.92 10.66
C TYR A 280 9.11 -15.50 11.70
N LEU A 281 9.60 -16.35 12.60
CA LEU A 281 8.77 -16.97 13.64
C LEU A 281 8.36 -15.99 14.74
N VAL A 282 9.15 -14.94 15.01
CA VAL A 282 8.86 -13.94 16.06
C VAL A 282 7.83 -12.91 15.61
N LEU A 283 7.85 -12.50 14.33
CA LEU A 283 6.99 -11.42 13.81
C LEU A 283 5.48 -11.61 14.10
N PRO A 284 4.87 -12.81 13.92
CA PRO A 284 3.47 -13.04 14.29
C PRO A 284 3.14 -12.77 15.76
N PHE A 285 4.07 -13.10 16.66
CA PHE A 285 3.88 -12.82 18.09
C PHE A 285 3.93 -11.32 18.36
N VAL A 286 4.80 -10.57 17.67
CA VAL A 286 4.85 -9.11 17.77
C VAL A 286 3.53 -8.50 17.30
N ILE A 287 2.98 -8.98 16.18
CA ILE A 287 1.66 -8.57 15.68
C ILE A 287 0.56 -8.87 16.70
N ALA A 288 0.54 -10.08 17.27
CA ALA A 288 -0.46 -10.48 18.26
C ALA A 288 -0.37 -9.64 19.55
N ILE A 289 0.84 -9.40 20.05
CA ILE A 289 1.08 -8.53 21.22
C ILE A 289 0.58 -7.11 20.91
N ALA A 290 0.86 -6.57 19.72
CA ALA A 290 0.37 -5.25 19.33
C ALA A 290 -1.17 -5.17 19.37
N PHE A 291 -1.88 -6.15 18.78
CA PHE A 291 -3.34 -6.19 18.86
C PHE A 291 -3.86 -6.28 20.29
N LEU A 292 -3.26 -7.12 21.14
CA LEU A 292 -3.63 -7.23 22.55
C LEU A 292 -3.38 -5.88 23.25
N THR A 293 -2.23 -5.25 23.07
CA THR A 293 -1.97 -3.94 23.70
C THR A 293 -2.96 -2.86 23.28
N ILE A 294 -3.43 -2.87 22.02
CA ILE A 294 -4.44 -1.92 21.51
C ILE A 294 -5.82 -2.21 22.10
N ALA A 295 -6.22 -3.48 22.19
CA ALA A 295 -7.52 -3.86 22.73
C ALA A 295 -7.67 -3.38 24.19
N TRP A 296 -6.61 -3.52 24.98
CA TRP A 296 -6.56 -3.16 26.39
C TRP A 296 -6.06 -1.72 26.64
N LEU A 297 -5.99 -0.89 25.59
CA LEU A 297 -5.48 0.47 25.70
C LEU A 297 -6.36 1.31 26.65
N PRO A 298 -5.77 1.92 27.70
CA PRO A 298 -6.46 2.85 28.58
C PRO A 298 -6.83 4.15 27.85
N SER A 299 -8.04 4.67 28.08
CA SER A 299 -8.51 5.92 27.46
C SER A 299 -7.71 7.16 27.91
N ASP A 300 -7.03 7.10 29.06
CA ASP A 300 -6.23 8.18 29.64
C ASP A 300 -4.79 8.27 29.07
N ARG A 301 -4.36 7.31 28.24
CA ARG A 301 -2.98 7.24 27.73
C ARG A 301 -2.92 7.23 26.19
N PRO A 302 -3.20 8.36 25.51
CA PRO A 302 -3.24 8.44 24.05
C PRO A 302 -1.91 8.03 23.38
N TRP A 303 -0.77 8.34 24.01
CA TRP A 303 0.56 7.99 23.51
C TRP A 303 0.87 6.50 23.52
N ALA A 304 0.24 5.73 24.41
CA ALA A 304 0.38 4.28 24.40
C ALA A 304 -0.19 3.67 23.11
N GLY A 305 -1.22 4.29 22.53
CA GLY A 305 -1.78 3.89 21.25
C GLY A 305 -0.78 4.06 20.12
N VAL A 306 -0.09 5.22 20.07
CA VAL A 306 0.96 5.49 19.07
C VAL A 306 2.07 4.44 19.12
N LEU A 307 2.54 4.10 20.32
CA LEU A 307 3.57 3.08 20.52
C LEU A 307 3.09 1.68 20.12
N ALA A 308 1.85 1.32 20.45
CA ALA A 308 1.28 0.02 20.11
C ALA A 308 1.10 -0.15 18.59
N TYR A 309 0.68 0.90 17.88
CA TYR A 309 0.65 0.92 16.41
C TYR A 309 2.06 0.86 15.81
N GLY A 310 3.05 1.52 16.42
CA GLY A 310 4.46 1.36 16.04
C GLY A 310 4.95 -0.08 16.18
N LEU A 311 4.61 -0.75 17.28
CA LEU A 311 4.93 -2.17 17.49
C LEU A 311 4.26 -3.06 16.43
N GLY A 312 2.98 -2.79 16.12
CA GLY A 312 2.26 -3.46 15.04
C GLY A 312 2.96 -3.29 13.69
N GLY A 313 3.43 -2.08 13.38
CA GLY A 313 4.18 -1.80 12.16
C GLY A 313 5.51 -2.54 12.08
N LEU A 314 6.26 -2.61 13.18
CA LEU A 314 7.48 -3.44 13.26
C LEU A 314 7.18 -4.92 13.02
N GLY A 315 6.10 -5.44 13.61
CA GLY A 315 5.65 -6.82 13.40
C GLY A 315 5.25 -7.10 11.94
N CYS A 316 4.61 -6.14 11.27
CA CYS A 316 4.21 -6.28 9.87
C CYS A 316 5.38 -6.09 8.87
N SER A 317 6.50 -5.50 9.29
CA SER A 317 7.54 -5.00 8.39
C SER A 317 8.08 -5.99 7.34
N ALA A 318 8.43 -7.21 7.77
CA ALA A 318 9.12 -8.20 6.92
C ALA A 318 8.39 -9.54 6.78
N PHE A 319 7.21 -9.70 7.37
CA PHE A 319 6.52 -10.99 7.36
C PHE A 319 6.14 -11.42 5.94
N PHE A 320 5.62 -10.49 5.13
CA PHE A 320 5.28 -10.73 3.72
C PHE A 320 6.49 -11.11 2.85
N PRO A 321 7.56 -10.30 2.74
CA PRO A 321 8.70 -10.66 1.90
C PRO A 321 9.39 -11.96 2.34
N LEU A 322 9.45 -12.23 3.65
CA LEU A 322 9.98 -13.50 4.16
C LEU A 322 9.08 -14.69 3.82
N SER A 323 7.75 -14.53 3.86
CA SER A 323 6.82 -15.59 3.44
C SER A 323 7.01 -15.96 1.97
N ILE A 324 7.22 -14.97 1.09
CA ILE A 324 7.52 -15.21 -0.34
C ILE A 324 8.85 -15.95 -0.47
N SER A 325 9.91 -15.45 0.19
CA SER A 325 11.25 -16.05 0.11
C SER A 325 11.27 -17.51 0.56
N PHE A 326 10.65 -17.84 1.70
CA PHE A 326 10.56 -19.22 2.18
C PHE A 326 9.62 -20.09 1.33
N GLY A 327 8.56 -19.52 0.77
CA GLY A 327 7.64 -20.21 -0.12
C GLY A 327 8.27 -20.61 -1.46
N GLN A 328 9.23 -19.84 -1.98
CA GLN A 328 9.96 -20.17 -3.22
C GLN A 328 11.05 -21.23 -3.04
N GLN A 329 11.55 -21.44 -1.81
CA GLN A 329 12.62 -22.40 -1.52
C GLN A 329 12.13 -23.85 -1.34
N ARG A 330 10.81 -24.11 -1.44
CA ARG A 330 10.18 -25.41 -1.18
C ARG A 330 9.28 -25.85 -2.31
#